data_AF-A0A951GES8-F1
#
_entry.id   AF-A0A951GES8-F1
#
_cell.length_a   1.000
_cell.length_b   1.000
_cell.length_c   1.000
_cell.angle_alpha   90.00
_cell.angle_beta   90.00
_cell.angle_gamma   90.00
#
_symmetry.space_group_name_H-M   'P 1'
#
loop_
_entity.id
_entity.type
_entity.pdbx_description
1 polymer ?
#
loop_
_entity_poly.entity_id
_entity_poly.type
_entity_poly.pdbx_seq_one_letter_code
_entity_poly.pdbx_strand_id
1 'polypeptide(L)'
;MKALWSEAERALATAPNLSSAHHSLGFTLIHSGRPKEGLAALERSIRLDPRSPRLANAFNLVAIAFYFCHDYEAAIAAAKRAIRAYPEFPNPYRWLAAALGQVGRIEEAKEALEKAIAVAPAGFAMYVGQRMPWHRPEDYAHMLEGLRKAGWQG
;
A
#
# COMPACT_ATOMS: atom_id res chain seq x y z
N MET A 1 4.54 15.64 3.98
CA MET A 1 4.43 14.67 5.10
C MET A 1 4.11 15.35 6.43
N LYS A 2 4.98 16.22 7.00
CA LYS A 2 4.70 16.90 8.29
C LYS A 2 3.40 17.72 8.33
N ALA A 3 3.02 18.38 7.21
CA ALA A 3 1.78 19.15 7.15
C ALA A 3 0.52 18.25 7.19
N LEU A 4 0.51 17.14 6.43
CA LEU A 4 -0.60 16.17 6.40
C LEU A 4 -0.80 15.47 7.75
N TRP A 5 0.31 15.18 8.45
CA TRP A 5 0.30 14.69 9.83
C TRP A 5 -0.44 15.65 10.76
N SER A 6 0.02 16.91 10.80
CA SER A 6 -0.51 17.95 11.68
C SER A 6 -1.97 18.30 11.35
N GLU A 7 -2.36 18.20 10.09
CA GLU A 7 -3.75 18.41 9.67
C GLU A 7 -4.65 17.24 10.10
N ALA A 8 -4.20 16.00 9.96
CA ALA A 8 -4.95 14.83 10.42
C ALA A 8 -5.14 14.83 11.94
N GLU A 9 -4.12 15.18 12.73
CA GLU A 9 -4.22 15.29 14.19
C GLU A 9 -5.21 16.38 14.62
N ARG A 10 -5.15 17.57 13.99
CA ARG A 10 -6.09 18.65 14.28
C ARG A 10 -7.52 18.27 13.93
N ALA A 11 -7.72 17.59 12.80
CA ALA A 11 -9.04 17.09 12.41
C ALA A 11 -9.59 16.04 13.39
N LEU A 12 -8.74 15.16 13.92
CA LEU A 12 -9.14 14.16 14.90
C LEU A 12 -9.41 14.74 16.30
N ALA A 13 -8.76 15.86 16.65
CA ALA A 13 -9.03 16.58 17.90
C ALA A 13 -10.45 17.18 17.93
N THR A 14 -10.98 17.60 16.79
CA THR A 14 -12.32 18.19 16.68
C THR A 14 -13.39 17.17 16.27
N ALA A 15 -13.01 16.18 15.45
CA ALA A 15 -13.90 15.14 14.93
C ALA A 15 -13.22 13.75 15.00
N PRO A 16 -13.21 13.09 16.17
CA PRO A 16 -12.46 11.85 16.39
C PRO A 16 -12.95 10.66 15.56
N ASN A 17 -14.15 10.74 15.00
CA ASN A 17 -14.76 9.71 14.15
C ASN A 17 -14.75 10.07 12.66
N LEU A 18 -13.98 11.08 12.24
CA LEU A 18 -13.85 11.43 10.84
C LEU A 18 -13.01 10.39 10.09
N SER A 19 -13.67 9.54 9.29
CA SER A 19 -13.01 8.44 8.56
C SER A 19 -11.87 8.92 7.65
N SER A 20 -12.05 10.04 6.95
CA SER A 20 -11.03 10.60 6.07
C SER A 20 -9.78 11.07 6.82
N ALA A 21 -9.92 11.57 8.05
CA ALA A 21 -8.78 11.95 8.88
C ALA A 21 -7.99 10.71 9.33
N HIS A 22 -8.67 9.64 9.72
CA HIS A 22 -8.03 8.34 10.01
C HIS A 22 -7.32 7.76 8.78
N HIS A 23 -7.89 7.88 7.58
CA HIS A 23 -7.23 7.48 6.33
C HIS A 23 -5.94 8.28 6.09
N SER A 24 -6.01 9.61 6.19
CA SER A 24 -4.85 10.50 6.00
C SER A 24 -3.77 10.27 7.06
N LEU A 25 -4.17 10.00 8.31
CA LEU A 25 -3.27 9.62 9.38
C LEU A 25 -2.56 8.30 9.04
N GLY A 26 -3.33 7.28 8.63
CA GLY A 26 -2.80 5.98 8.23
C GLY A 26 -1.79 6.06 7.10
N PHE A 27 -2.15 6.76 6.02
CA PHE A 27 -1.24 7.07 4.91
C PHE A 27 0.05 7.73 5.40
N THR A 28 -0.06 8.75 6.26
CA THR A 28 1.11 9.49 6.72
C THR A 28 2.00 8.63 7.62
N LEU A 29 1.42 7.87 8.55
CA LEU A 29 2.14 6.95 9.44
C LEU A 29 2.96 5.93 8.67
N ILE A 30 2.34 5.25 7.70
CA ILE A 30 2.98 4.22 6.88
C ILE A 30 4.23 4.78 6.20
N HIS A 31 4.09 5.92 5.53
CA HIS A 31 5.17 6.52 4.77
C HIS A 31 6.16 7.33 5.63
N SER A 32 5.87 7.51 6.92
CA SER A 32 6.80 8.06 7.92
C SER A 32 7.55 6.97 8.71
N GLY A 33 7.47 5.70 8.30
CA GLY A 33 8.18 4.60 8.96
C GLY A 33 7.48 4.09 10.23
N ARG A 34 6.19 4.39 10.40
CA ARG A 34 5.33 3.91 11.50
C ARG A 34 4.19 3.04 10.97
N PRO A 35 4.45 1.97 10.19
CA PRO A 35 3.42 1.22 9.48
C PRO A 35 2.42 0.51 10.39
N LYS A 36 2.84 0.05 11.59
CA LYS A 36 1.93 -0.59 12.57
C LYS A 36 0.83 0.35 13.06
N GLU A 37 1.21 1.59 13.39
CA GLU A 37 0.26 2.60 13.82
C GLU A 37 -0.63 3.06 12.65
N GLY A 38 -0.04 3.13 11.46
CA GLY A 38 -0.77 3.46 10.24
C GLY A 38 -1.83 2.42 9.89
N LEU A 39 -1.53 1.14 10.11
CA LEU A 39 -2.49 0.05 9.98
C LEU A 39 -3.69 0.24 10.92
N ALA A 40 -3.46 0.54 12.20
CA ALA A 40 -4.53 0.79 13.17
C ALA A 40 -5.43 1.96 12.75
N ALA A 41 -4.85 3.05 12.24
CA ALA A 41 -5.59 4.20 11.73
C ALA A 41 -6.44 3.82 10.48
N LEU A 42 -5.88 3.04 9.55
CA LEU A 42 -6.64 2.55 8.39
C LEU A 42 -7.79 1.61 8.78
N GLU A 43 -7.56 0.70 9.72
CA GLU A 43 -8.62 -0.17 10.24
C GLU A 43 -9.75 0.64 10.86
N ARG A 44 -9.42 1.72 11.57
CA ARG A 44 -10.42 2.64 12.13
C ARG A 44 -11.18 3.37 11.01
N SER A 45 -10.48 3.87 9.99
CA SER A 45 -11.09 4.53 8.82
C SER A 45 -12.08 3.60 8.11
N ILE A 46 -11.67 2.37 7.80
CA ILE A 46 -12.52 1.36 7.12
C ILE A 46 -13.76 1.04 7.96
N ARG A 47 -13.62 0.95 9.29
CA ARG A 47 -14.73 0.67 10.20
C ARG A 47 -15.74 1.82 10.29
N LEU A 48 -15.24 3.05 10.22
CA LEU A 48 -16.04 4.27 10.29
C LEU A 48 -16.82 4.54 9.00
N ASP A 49 -16.26 4.21 7.85
CA ASP A 49 -16.93 4.36 6.55
C ASP A 49 -16.62 3.17 5.62
N PRO A 50 -17.35 2.04 5.79
CA PRO A 50 -17.14 0.84 4.99
C PRO A 50 -17.66 0.96 3.54
N ARG A 51 -18.29 2.09 3.17
CA ARG A 51 -18.77 2.36 1.80
C ARG A 51 -18.02 3.51 1.15
N SER A 52 -16.91 3.93 1.74
CA SER A 52 -16.13 5.06 1.27
C SER A 52 -15.66 4.87 -0.19
N PRO A 53 -15.70 5.90 -1.04
CA PRO A 53 -15.06 5.84 -2.36
C PRO A 53 -13.54 5.65 -2.26
N ARG A 54 -12.94 5.86 -1.07
CA ARG A 54 -11.50 5.65 -0.83
C ARG A 54 -11.16 4.23 -0.40
N LEU A 55 -12.13 3.32 -0.31
CA LEU A 55 -11.92 1.98 0.26
C LEU A 55 -10.88 1.15 -0.53
N ALA A 56 -10.83 1.30 -1.86
CA ALA A 56 -9.79 0.68 -2.68
C ALA A 56 -8.38 1.14 -2.28
N ASN A 57 -8.20 2.45 -2.05
CA ASN A 57 -6.95 3.02 -1.57
C ASN A 57 -6.62 2.53 -0.15
N ALA A 58 -7.61 2.47 0.73
CA ALA A 58 -7.42 1.97 2.10
C ALA A 58 -6.94 0.52 2.12
N PHE A 59 -7.57 -0.39 1.35
CA PHE A 59 -7.12 -1.78 1.26
C PHE A 59 -5.72 -1.93 0.66
N ASN A 60 -5.37 -1.11 -0.33
CA ASN A 60 -4.00 -1.08 -0.83
C ASN A 60 -3.01 -0.60 0.24
N LEU A 61 -3.35 0.45 0.99
CA LEU A 61 -2.49 0.93 2.08
C LEU A 61 -2.33 -0.09 3.21
N VAL A 62 -3.33 -0.94 3.46
CA VAL A 62 -3.19 -2.07 4.40
C VAL A 62 -2.13 -3.07 3.91
N ALA A 63 -2.12 -3.41 2.61
CA ALA A 63 -1.07 -4.27 2.05
C ALA A 63 0.32 -3.64 2.15
N ILE A 64 0.42 -2.32 1.89
CA ILE A 64 1.66 -1.55 2.06
C ILE A 64 2.14 -1.57 3.52
N ALA A 65 1.21 -1.37 4.47
CA ALA A 65 1.54 -1.36 5.89
C ALA A 65 2.14 -2.71 6.33
N PHE A 66 1.53 -3.82 5.95
CA PHE A 66 2.09 -5.15 6.23
C PHE A 66 3.44 -5.37 5.56
N TYR A 67 3.59 -4.93 4.31
CA TYR A 67 4.87 -5.02 3.58
C TYR A 67 6.00 -4.26 4.31
N PHE A 68 5.75 -3.03 4.76
CA PHE A 68 6.73 -2.23 5.53
C PHE A 68 6.88 -2.72 6.98
N CYS A 69 5.97 -3.55 7.49
CA CYS A 69 6.20 -4.30 8.73
C CYS A 69 7.06 -5.57 8.50
N HIS A 70 7.45 -5.87 7.27
CA HIS A 70 8.09 -7.11 6.85
C HIS A 70 7.23 -8.38 7.11
N ASP A 71 5.92 -8.20 7.30
CA ASP A 71 4.95 -9.29 7.38
C ASP A 71 4.42 -9.59 5.98
N TYR A 72 5.24 -10.29 5.19
CA TYR A 72 4.96 -10.50 3.77
C TYR A 72 3.75 -11.41 3.54
N GLU A 73 3.51 -12.39 4.39
CA GLU A 73 2.33 -13.25 4.25
C GLU A 73 1.03 -12.48 4.52
N ALA A 74 1.02 -11.60 5.53
CA ALA A 74 -0.11 -10.69 5.74
C ALA A 74 -0.27 -9.70 4.58
N ALA A 75 0.85 -9.19 4.01
CA ALA A 75 0.83 -8.33 2.84
C ALA A 75 0.22 -9.04 1.61
N ILE A 76 0.58 -10.30 1.37
CA ILE A 76 0.01 -11.15 0.31
C ILE A 76 -1.50 -11.31 0.51
N ALA A 77 -1.93 -11.67 1.72
CA ALA A 77 -3.34 -11.84 2.04
C ALA A 77 -4.14 -10.54 1.84
N ALA A 78 -3.60 -9.42 2.31
CA ALA A 78 -4.20 -8.10 2.17
C ALA A 78 -4.29 -7.65 0.70
N ALA A 79 -3.22 -7.84 -0.08
CA ALA A 79 -3.21 -7.51 -1.51
C ALA A 79 -4.21 -8.37 -2.28
N LYS A 80 -4.24 -9.69 -2.05
CA LYS A 80 -5.24 -10.60 -2.64
C LYS A 80 -6.68 -10.19 -2.28
N ARG A 81 -6.92 -9.73 -1.06
CA ARG A 81 -8.23 -9.18 -0.65
C ARG A 81 -8.57 -7.90 -1.41
N ALA A 82 -7.62 -6.97 -1.54
CA ALA A 82 -7.81 -5.73 -2.28
C ALA A 82 -8.14 -6.00 -3.76
N ILE A 83 -7.43 -6.94 -4.38
CA ILE A 83 -7.65 -7.39 -5.77
C ILE A 83 -9.05 -8.00 -5.93
N ARG A 84 -9.49 -8.89 -5.02
CA ARG A 84 -10.83 -9.48 -5.10
C ARG A 84 -11.94 -8.42 -5.00
N ALA A 85 -11.73 -7.39 -4.20
CA ALA A 85 -12.71 -6.30 -4.04
C ALA A 85 -12.66 -5.30 -5.21
N TYR A 86 -11.47 -5.05 -5.76
CA TYR A 86 -11.20 -4.04 -6.78
C TYR A 86 -10.22 -4.58 -7.83
N PRO A 87 -10.68 -5.45 -8.74
CA PRO A 87 -9.81 -6.15 -9.68
C PRO A 87 -9.13 -5.22 -10.70
N GLU A 88 -9.77 -4.09 -11.01
CA GLU A 88 -9.25 -3.06 -11.92
C GLU A 88 -8.30 -2.07 -11.22
N PHE A 89 -8.07 -2.20 -9.91
CA PHE A 89 -7.15 -1.32 -9.21
C PHE A 89 -5.72 -1.86 -9.31
N PRO A 90 -4.78 -1.16 -9.99
CA PRO A 90 -3.48 -1.74 -10.34
C PRO A 90 -2.51 -1.86 -9.15
N ASN A 91 -2.62 -0.96 -8.16
CA ASN A 91 -1.63 -0.85 -7.09
C ASN A 91 -1.44 -2.12 -6.24
N PRO A 92 -2.52 -2.84 -5.82
CA PRO A 92 -2.40 -4.09 -5.09
C PRO A 92 -1.58 -5.19 -5.79
N TYR A 93 -1.65 -5.32 -7.11
CA TYR A 93 -0.90 -6.34 -7.84
C TYR A 93 0.61 -6.15 -7.72
N ARG A 94 1.08 -4.90 -7.71
CA ARG A 94 2.49 -4.57 -7.49
C ARG A 94 2.97 -5.00 -6.10
N TRP A 95 2.18 -4.70 -5.06
CA TRP A 95 2.54 -5.08 -3.70
C TRP A 95 2.45 -6.59 -3.48
N LEU A 96 1.53 -7.25 -4.16
CA LEU A 96 1.47 -8.71 -4.22
C LEU A 96 2.75 -9.30 -4.84
N ALA A 97 3.18 -8.79 -6.01
CA ALA A 97 4.41 -9.24 -6.66
C ALA A 97 5.64 -9.03 -5.78
N ALA A 98 5.78 -7.85 -5.18
CA ALA A 98 6.90 -7.55 -4.29
C ALA A 98 6.93 -8.48 -3.06
N ALA A 99 5.78 -8.68 -2.40
CA ALA A 99 5.68 -9.54 -1.22
C ALA A 99 5.97 -11.01 -1.55
N LEU A 100 5.43 -11.52 -2.66
CA LEU A 100 5.69 -12.88 -3.14
C LEU A 100 7.18 -13.09 -3.48
N GLY A 101 7.81 -12.09 -4.10
CA GLY A 101 9.25 -12.08 -4.34
C GLY A 101 10.05 -12.16 -3.04
N GLN A 102 9.65 -11.44 -1.99
CA GLN A 102 10.35 -11.49 -0.70
C GLN A 102 10.26 -12.86 -0.01
N VAL A 103 9.16 -13.58 -0.15
CA VAL A 103 9.00 -14.94 0.40
C VAL A 103 9.49 -16.04 -0.54
N GLY A 104 10.04 -15.71 -1.70
CA GLY A 104 10.58 -16.67 -2.65
C GLY A 104 9.54 -17.43 -3.48
N ARG A 105 8.29 -16.98 -3.51
CA ARG A 105 7.22 -17.55 -4.35
C ARG A 105 7.29 -16.96 -5.76
N ILE A 106 8.39 -17.25 -6.45
CA ILE A 106 8.82 -16.53 -7.66
C ILE A 106 7.81 -16.62 -8.81
N GLU A 107 7.26 -17.81 -9.10
CA GLU A 107 6.31 -17.97 -10.20
C GLU A 107 5.01 -17.16 -9.97
N GLU A 108 4.45 -17.22 -8.75
CA GLU A 108 3.30 -16.39 -8.39
C GLU A 108 3.64 -14.90 -8.42
N ALA A 109 4.86 -14.53 -8.02
CA ALA A 109 5.32 -13.15 -8.05
C ALA A 109 5.34 -12.61 -9.49
N LYS A 110 5.83 -13.42 -10.44
CA LYS A 110 5.87 -13.10 -11.86
C LYS A 110 4.47 -12.93 -12.44
N GLU A 111 3.54 -13.83 -12.15
CA GLU A 111 2.14 -13.69 -12.57
C GLU A 111 1.49 -12.39 -12.03
N ALA A 112 1.75 -12.07 -10.76
CA ALA A 112 1.25 -10.83 -10.15
C ALA A 112 1.85 -9.58 -10.81
N LEU A 113 3.14 -9.64 -11.17
CA LEU A 113 3.83 -8.56 -11.86
C LEU A 113 3.27 -8.35 -13.28
N GLU A 114 3.08 -9.42 -14.04
CA GLU A 114 2.49 -9.38 -15.38
C GLU A 114 1.09 -8.75 -15.34
N LYS A 115 0.26 -9.12 -14.35
CA LYS A 115 -1.05 -8.49 -14.14
C LYS A 115 -0.94 -7.01 -13.76
N ALA A 116 0.00 -6.64 -12.88
CA ALA A 116 0.22 -5.25 -12.51
C ALA A 116 0.54 -4.37 -13.74
N ILE A 117 1.37 -4.88 -14.64
CA ILE A 117 1.74 -4.22 -15.89
C ILE A 117 0.55 -4.18 -16.85
N ALA A 118 -0.19 -5.28 -17.01
CA ALA A 118 -1.33 -5.35 -17.92
C ALA A 118 -2.47 -4.38 -17.53
N VAL A 119 -2.78 -4.25 -16.24
CA VAL A 119 -3.87 -3.38 -15.75
C VAL A 119 -3.53 -1.90 -15.90
N ALA A 120 -2.26 -1.52 -15.77
CA ALA A 120 -1.85 -0.11 -15.94
C ALA A 120 -0.43 0.02 -16.52
N PRO A 121 -0.23 -0.19 -17.83
CA PRO A 121 1.11 -0.23 -18.42
C PRO A 121 1.92 1.05 -18.20
N ALA A 122 1.33 2.21 -18.53
CA ALA A 122 1.96 3.52 -18.32
C ALA A 122 2.05 3.90 -16.83
N GLY A 123 1.03 3.51 -16.05
CA GLY A 123 0.98 3.79 -14.62
C GLY A 123 2.08 3.03 -13.86
N PHE A 124 2.27 1.75 -14.16
CA PHE A 124 3.27 0.91 -13.50
C PHE A 124 4.68 1.48 -13.68
N ALA A 125 5.08 1.79 -14.92
CA ALA A 125 6.38 2.40 -15.21
C ALA A 125 6.56 3.76 -14.51
N MET A 126 5.54 4.63 -14.54
CA MET A 126 5.59 5.92 -13.84
C MET A 126 5.76 5.74 -12.33
N TYR A 127 5.00 4.84 -11.72
CA TYR A 127 4.98 4.66 -10.27
C TYR A 127 6.23 3.97 -9.72
N VAL A 128 6.85 3.06 -10.49
CA VAL A 128 8.10 2.38 -10.10
C VAL A 128 9.35 3.14 -10.62
N GLY A 129 9.21 4.06 -11.58
CA GLY A 129 10.30 4.89 -12.07
C GLY A 129 10.49 6.19 -11.28
N GLN A 130 9.41 6.84 -10.84
CA GLN A 130 9.50 8.21 -10.31
C GLN A 130 9.81 8.31 -8.82
N ARG A 131 9.92 7.20 -8.08
CA ARG A 131 10.05 7.15 -6.61
C ARG A 131 9.21 8.22 -5.93
N MET A 132 7.98 7.87 -5.57
CA MET A 132 7.07 8.84 -4.96
C MET A 132 7.73 9.61 -3.79
N PRO A 133 7.63 10.96 -3.74
CA PRO A 133 8.38 11.79 -2.78
C PRO A 133 8.16 11.45 -1.31
N TRP A 134 7.04 10.82 -0.97
CA TRP A 134 6.71 10.38 0.39
C TRP A 134 7.26 9.00 0.74
N HIS A 135 7.79 8.23 -0.22
CA HIS A 135 8.44 6.96 0.08
C HIS A 135 9.81 7.17 0.71
N ARG A 136 10.03 6.54 1.86
CA ARG A 136 11.35 6.44 2.47
C ARG A 136 12.30 5.70 1.51
N PRO A 137 13.57 6.14 1.40
CA PRO A 137 14.51 5.51 0.47
C PRO A 137 14.65 4.01 0.68
N GLU A 138 14.68 3.58 1.94
CA GLU A 138 14.89 2.18 2.32
C GLU A 138 13.66 1.34 1.97
N ASP A 139 12.47 1.82 2.32
CA ASP A 139 11.20 1.15 2.04
C ASP A 139 10.96 1.02 0.52
N TYR A 140 11.36 2.05 -0.23
CA TYR A 140 11.31 2.02 -1.69
C TYR A 140 12.28 1.01 -2.29
N ALA A 141 13.56 1.04 -1.87
CA ALA A 141 14.57 0.10 -2.34
C ALA A 141 14.18 -1.35 -2.04
N HIS A 142 13.61 -1.59 -0.85
CA HIS A 142 13.13 -2.91 -0.44
C HIS A 142 11.94 -3.39 -1.28
N MET A 143 11.02 -2.50 -1.65
CA MET A 143 9.96 -2.83 -2.60
C MET A 143 10.53 -3.18 -3.99
N LEU A 144 11.50 -2.41 -4.50
CA LEU A 144 12.13 -2.70 -5.79
C LEU A 144 12.83 -4.06 -5.80
N GLU A 145 13.49 -4.41 -4.70
CA GLU A 145 14.12 -5.72 -4.55
C GLU A 145 13.11 -6.86 -4.66
N GLY A 146 11.96 -6.75 -3.98
CA GLY A 146 10.88 -7.72 -4.12
C GLY A 146 10.37 -7.83 -5.56
N LEU A 147 10.24 -6.71 -6.27
CA LEU A 147 9.84 -6.71 -7.68
C LEU A 147 10.90 -7.34 -8.59
N ARG A 148 12.20 -7.10 -8.35
CA ARG A 148 13.28 -7.73 -9.12
C ARG A 148 13.27 -9.25 -8.98
N LYS A 149 13.02 -9.74 -7.76
CA LYS A 149 12.79 -11.18 -7.52
C LYS A 149 11.58 -11.71 -8.30
N ALA A 150 10.56 -10.88 -8.52
CA ALA A 150 9.40 -11.20 -9.37
C ALA A 150 9.70 -11.14 -10.89
N GLY A 151 10.95 -10.88 -11.29
CA GLY A 151 11.34 -10.74 -12.69
C GLY A 151 11.14 -9.33 -13.25
N TRP A 152 10.86 -8.33 -12.41
CA TRP A 152 10.83 -6.95 -12.86
C TRP A 152 12.25 -6.49 -13.18
N GLN A 153 12.49 -6.20 -14.45
CA GLN A 153 13.81 -5.79 -14.94
C GLN A 153 14.01 -4.28 -14.97
N GLY A 154 13.19 -3.53 -14.22
CA GLY A 154 13.24 -2.07 -14.25
C GLY A 154 14.63 -1.50 -14.05
#